data_AF-A0A1F8WRV3-F1
#
_entry.id   AF-A0A1F8WRV3-F1
#
_cell.length_a   1.000
_cell.length_b   1.000
_cell.length_c   1.000
_cell.angle_alpha   90.00
_cell.angle_beta   90.00
_cell.angle_gamma   90.00
#
_symmetry.space_group_name_H-M   'P 1'
#
loop_
_entity.id
_entity.type
_entity.pdbx_description
1 polymer ?
#
loop_
_entity_poly.entity_id
_entity_poly.type
_entity_poly.pdbx_seq_one_letter_code
_entity_poly.pdbx_strand_id
1 'polypeptide(L)'
;MKIASDIRYAQNRATTTQQRSRVRFVDATNYEVYFCATYTQATCTCASGWSFATDPYTRGNFQVNLNTDYSGVTIASTVSLLEFDSLGRPYNGGVSCTVSAGATVTVTYSGEADIPIGIQQQTGMVSY
;
A
#
# COMPACT_ATOMS: atom_id res chain seq x y z
N MET A 1 -4.48 -14.13 2.14
CA MET A 1 -3.24 -13.52 2.68
C MET A 1 -3.55 -12.10 3.19
N LYS A 2 -3.16 -11.76 4.43
CA LYS A 2 -3.47 -10.46 5.07
C LYS A 2 -2.83 -9.27 4.36
N ILE A 3 -1.53 -9.32 4.11
CA ILE A 3 -0.76 -8.21 3.50
C ILE A 3 -1.32 -7.86 2.12
N ALA A 4 -1.61 -8.85 1.26
CA ALA A 4 -2.24 -8.60 -0.03
C ALA A 4 -3.64 -7.98 0.09
N SER A 5 -4.43 -8.37 1.10
CA SER A 5 -5.74 -7.77 1.38
C SER A 5 -5.61 -6.31 1.80
N ASP A 6 -4.59 -5.96 2.58
CA ASP A 6 -4.35 -4.59 3.02
C ASP A 6 -3.85 -3.70 1.89
N ILE A 7 -3.03 -4.24 0.99
CA ILE A 7 -2.64 -3.56 -0.26
C ILE A 7 -3.88 -3.30 -1.13
N ARG A 8 -4.77 -4.30 -1.28
CA ARG A 8 -6.06 -4.11 -1.98
C ARG A 8 -6.95 -3.09 -1.28
N TYR A 9 -6.95 -3.05 0.04
CA TYR A 9 -7.67 -2.02 0.78
C TYR A 9 -7.14 -0.62 0.43
N ALA A 10 -5.83 -0.41 0.40
CA ALA A 10 -5.24 0.86 0.00
C ALA A 10 -5.63 1.24 -1.43
N GLN A 11 -5.58 0.29 -2.36
CA GLN A 11 -6.01 0.48 -3.76
C GLN A 11 -7.50 0.85 -3.87
N ASN A 12 -8.38 0.08 -3.23
CA ASN A 12 -9.83 0.32 -3.25
C ASN A 12 -10.20 1.64 -2.59
N ARG A 13 -9.49 2.03 -1.54
CA ARG A 13 -9.69 3.35 -0.93
C ARG A 13 -9.35 4.44 -1.93
N ALA A 14 -8.27 4.30 -2.68
CA ALA A 14 -7.84 5.30 -3.67
C ALA A 14 -8.93 5.56 -4.72
N THR A 15 -9.51 4.48 -5.25
CA THR A 15 -10.56 4.54 -6.28
C THR A 15 -11.89 5.07 -5.74
N THR A 16 -12.32 4.59 -4.57
CA THR A 16 -13.60 4.98 -3.96
C THR A 16 -13.63 6.42 -3.47
N THR A 17 -12.50 6.92 -2.96
CA THR A 17 -12.39 8.30 -2.46
C THR A 17 -11.89 9.29 -3.49
N GLN A 18 -11.50 8.81 -4.68
CA GLN A 18 -10.84 9.59 -5.73
C GLN A 18 -9.62 10.37 -5.20
N GLN A 19 -8.89 9.77 -4.25
CA GLN A 19 -7.70 10.34 -3.62
C GLN A 19 -6.53 9.37 -3.77
N ARG A 20 -5.31 9.88 -3.59
CA ARG A 20 -4.12 9.02 -3.47
C ARG A 20 -4.14 8.24 -2.17
N SER A 21 -3.65 7.00 -2.21
CA SER A 21 -3.56 6.09 -1.08
C SER A 21 -2.26 5.32 -1.15
N ARG A 22 -1.63 5.00 -0.03
CA ARG A 22 -0.33 4.33 -0.02
C ARG A 22 -0.17 3.36 1.14
N VAL A 23 0.66 2.36 0.92
CA VAL A 23 1.22 1.47 1.94
C VAL A 23 2.69 1.82 2.12
N ARG A 24 3.10 2.11 3.35
CA ARG A 24 4.49 2.35 3.72
C ARG A 24 4.99 1.14 4.47
N PHE A 25 6.03 0.49 3.95
CA PHE A 25 6.75 -0.58 4.65
C PHE A 25 7.82 0.09 5.50
N VAL A 26 7.59 0.16 6.82
CA VAL A 26 8.49 0.84 7.76
C VAL A 26 9.74 -0.01 7.99
N ASP A 27 9.54 -1.31 8.16
CA ASP A 27 10.58 -2.32 8.26
C ASP A 27 10.02 -3.68 7.81
N ALA A 28 10.77 -4.76 8.05
CA ALA A 28 10.38 -6.12 7.66
C ALA A 28 9.14 -6.65 8.40
N THR A 29 8.70 -6.00 9.48
CA THR A 29 7.60 -6.46 10.33
C THR A 29 6.50 -5.41 10.50
N ASN A 30 6.76 -4.15 10.18
CA ASN A 30 5.81 -3.06 10.36
C ASN A 30 5.46 -2.39 9.02
N TYR A 31 4.16 -2.19 8.80
CA TYR A 31 3.67 -1.37 7.69
C TYR A 31 2.43 -0.56 8.08
N GLU A 32 2.22 0.52 7.35
CA GLU A 32 1.22 1.53 7.64
C GLU A 32 0.48 1.91 6.36
N VAL A 33 -0.82 2.16 6.47
CA VAL A 33 -1.64 2.60 5.33
C VAL A 33 -2.04 4.06 5.53
N TYR A 34 -1.81 4.87 4.51
CA TYR A 34 -2.11 6.30 4.51
C TYR A 34 -2.98 6.68 3.32
N PHE A 35 -3.65 7.81 3.46
CA PHE A 35 -4.32 8.48 2.36
C PHE A 35 -3.94 9.95 2.29
N CYS A 36 -4.12 10.53 1.11
CA CYS A 36 -3.93 11.93 0.89
C CYS A 36 -5.13 12.74 1.38
N ALA A 37 -4.96 13.51 2.46
CA ALA A 37 -6.00 14.36 3.03
C ALA A 37 -6.26 15.62 2.19
N THR A 38 -5.25 16.13 1.50
CA THR A 38 -5.36 17.33 0.65
C THR A 38 -4.92 16.98 -0.77
N TYR A 39 -5.84 16.35 -1.50
CA TYR A 39 -5.60 15.90 -2.86
C TYR A 39 -6.05 16.95 -3.89
N THR A 40 -5.15 17.30 -4.81
CA THR A 40 -5.46 18.14 -5.97
C THR A 40 -5.42 17.29 -7.22
N GLN A 41 -6.60 17.05 -7.81
CA GLN A 41 -6.72 16.15 -8.97
C GLN A 41 -5.97 16.67 -10.20
N ALA A 42 -5.99 17.99 -10.45
CA ALA A 42 -5.36 18.60 -11.63
C ALA A 42 -3.84 18.35 -11.72
N THR A 43 -3.18 18.22 -10.57
CA THR A 43 -1.74 18.04 -10.44
C THR A 43 -1.37 16.66 -9.88
N CYS A 44 -2.37 15.85 -9.54
CA CYS A 44 -2.23 14.62 -8.74
C CYS A 44 -1.36 14.81 -7.48
N THR A 45 -1.30 16.01 -6.91
CA THR A 45 -0.44 16.29 -5.76
C THR A 45 -1.16 16.05 -4.45
N CYS A 46 -0.42 15.51 -3.49
CA CYS A 46 -0.81 15.56 -2.10
C CYS A 46 -0.14 16.74 -1.41
N ALA A 47 -0.88 17.81 -1.16
CA ALA A 47 -0.35 19.01 -0.52
C ALA A 47 -0.10 18.74 0.98
N SER A 48 1.05 18.13 1.30
CA SER A 48 1.62 17.90 2.65
C SER A 48 0.78 17.14 3.68
N GLY A 49 -0.49 16.81 3.41
CA GLY A 49 -1.36 16.12 4.35
C GLY A 49 -1.50 14.64 4.01
N TRP A 50 -0.65 13.79 4.60
CA TRP A 50 -0.90 12.35 4.66
C TRP A 50 -1.52 12.02 6.01
N SER A 51 -2.66 11.35 6.00
CA SER A 51 -3.36 10.89 7.20
C SER A 51 -3.42 9.38 7.21
N PHE A 52 -3.39 8.78 8.41
CA PHE A 52 -3.59 7.35 8.54
C PHE A 52 -4.95 6.95 7.98
N ALA A 53 -4.97 5.90 7.15
CA ALA A 53 -6.22 5.26 6.81
C ALA A 53 -6.84 4.62 8.07
N THR A 54 -8.15 4.43 8.06
CA THR A 54 -8.84 3.77 9.16
C THR A 54 -8.70 2.27 9.02
N ASP A 55 -8.18 1.59 10.04
CA ASP A 55 -8.15 0.13 10.09
C ASP A 55 -9.59 -0.43 10.13
N PRO A 56 -10.00 -1.27 9.17
CA PRO A 56 -11.30 -1.92 9.20
C PRO A 56 -11.53 -2.80 10.44
N TYR A 57 -10.46 -3.34 11.04
CA TYR A 57 -10.54 -4.22 12.20
C TYR A 57 -10.62 -3.44 13.51
N THR A 58 -9.60 -2.61 13.82
CA THR A 58 -9.55 -1.87 15.09
C THR A 58 -10.34 -0.55 15.10
N ARG A 59 -10.75 -0.06 13.93
CA ARG A 59 -11.32 1.29 13.72
C ARG A 59 -10.37 2.45 14.05
N GLY A 60 -9.11 2.15 14.39
CA GLY A 60 -8.06 3.14 14.66
C GLY A 60 -7.22 3.48 13.44
N ASN A 61 -6.00 3.98 13.67
CA ASN A 61 -5.01 4.17 12.62
C ASN A 61 -4.60 2.81 12.03
N PHE A 62 -4.51 2.73 10.70
CA PHE A 62 -4.10 1.52 10.00
C PHE A 62 -2.58 1.33 10.09
N GLN A 63 -2.17 0.68 11.18
CA GLN A 63 -0.80 0.29 11.45
C GLN A 63 -0.80 -1.19 11.82
N VAL A 64 0.06 -1.96 11.15
CA VAL A 64 0.17 -3.39 11.38
C VAL A 64 1.57 -3.71 11.85
N ASN A 65 1.65 -4.40 12.98
CA ASN A 65 2.85 -5.04 13.48
C ASN A 65 2.70 -6.55 13.30
N LEU A 66 3.51 -7.15 12.43
CA LEU A 66 3.43 -8.58 12.17
C LEU A 66 3.89 -9.42 13.36
N ASN A 67 4.73 -8.89 14.25
CA ASN A 67 5.20 -9.64 15.42
C ASN A 67 4.12 -9.88 16.47
N THR A 68 3.06 -9.07 16.51
CA THR A 68 1.99 -9.24 17.52
C THR A 68 1.06 -10.39 17.18
N ASP A 69 0.63 -10.48 15.92
CA ASP A 69 -0.44 -11.39 15.50
C ASP A 69 0.00 -12.44 14.46
N TYR A 70 1.20 -12.27 13.88
CA TYR A 70 1.74 -13.06 12.78
C TYR A 70 3.23 -13.39 12.98
N SER A 71 3.58 -13.90 14.16
CA SER A 71 4.96 -14.29 14.48
C SER A 71 5.56 -15.18 13.39
N GLY A 72 6.79 -14.86 12.96
CA GLY A 72 7.49 -15.58 11.88
C GLY A 72 7.13 -15.11 10.47
N VAL A 73 6.30 -14.08 10.32
CA VAL A 73 6.02 -13.42 9.03
C VAL A 73 6.87 -12.17 8.89
N THR A 74 7.61 -12.07 7.80
CA THR A 74 8.37 -10.86 7.43
C THR A 74 8.08 -10.43 6.00
N ILE A 75 8.21 -9.14 5.75
CA ILE A 75 8.05 -8.53 4.43
C ILE A 75 9.43 -8.20 3.89
N ALA A 76 9.77 -8.80 2.75
CA ALA A 76 10.89 -8.41 1.92
C ALA A 76 10.32 -7.69 0.69
N SER A 77 10.36 -6.36 0.71
CA SER A 77 9.84 -5.55 -0.40
C SER A 77 10.98 -4.95 -1.21
N THR A 78 10.82 -4.92 -2.54
CA THR A 78 11.69 -4.14 -3.43
C THR A 78 11.41 -2.62 -3.34
N VAL A 79 10.33 -2.25 -2.65
CA VAL A 79 9.88 -0.86 -2.46
C VAL A 79 9.59 -0.58 -0.99
N SER A 80 10.07 0.56 -0.47
CA SER A 80 9.72 1.02 0.89
C SER A 80 8.31 1.64 0.95
N LEU A 81 7.74 1.96 -0.21
CA LEU A 81 6.46 2.64 -0.33
C LEU A 81 5.77 2.19 -1.62
N LEU A 82 4.54 1.73 -1.48
CA LEU A 82 3.65 1.40 -2.57
C LEU A 82 2.52 2.41 -2.56
N GLU A 83 2.34 3.12 -3.67
CA GLU A 83 1.33 4.16 -3.74
C GLU A 83 0.42 3.98 -4.95
N PHE A 84 -0.85 4.33 -4.76
CA PHE A 84 -1.90 4.28 -5.75
C PHE A 84 -2.44 5.68 -6.03
N ASP A 85 -2.65 5.98 -7.31
CA ASP A 85 -3.38 7.16 -7.74
C ASP A 85 -4.89 7.03 -7.48
N SER A 86 -5.64 8.09 -7.76
CA SER A 86 -7.10 8.11 -7.59
C SER A 86 -7.87 7.11 -8.46
N LEU A 87 -7.20 6.43 -9.39
CA LEU A 87 -7.76 5.35 -10.22
C LEU A 87 -7.28 3.96 -9.77
N GLY A 88 -6.56 3.87 -8.65
CA GLY A 88 -6.06 2.61 -8.11
C GLY A 88 -4.85 2.05 -8.86
N ARG A 89 -4.18 2.88 -9.67
CA ARG A 89 -3.00 2.47 -10.45
C ARG A 89 -1.73 2.78 -9.68
N PRO A 90 -0.64 2.01 -9.83
CA PRO A 90 0.61 2.28 -9.15
C PRO A 90 1.15 3.66 -9.53
N TYR A 91 1.69 4.38 -8.56
CA TYR A 91 2.12 5.77 -8.71
C TYR A 91 3.38 6.03 -7.90
N ASN A 92 4.30 6.86 -8.42
CA ASN A 92 5.64 7.05 -7.83
C ASN A 92 5.92 8.43 -7.23
N GLY A 93 4.91 9.20 -6.85
CA GLY A 93 5.14 10.49 -6.18
C GLY A 93 5.38 11.69 -7.11
N GLY A 94 5.39 11.53 -8.45
CA GLY A 94 5.75 12.59 -9.40
C GLY A 94 4.64 13.58 -9.78
N VAL A 95 4.99 14.81 -10.16
CA VAL A 95 4.05 15.93 -10.48
C VAL A 95 3.13 15.73 -11.69
N SER A 96 3.17 14.58 -12.38
CA SER A 96 2.57 14.37 -13.71
C SER A 96 1.56 13.22 -13.79
N CYS A 97 0.93 12.82 -12.67
CA CYS A 97 -0.02 11.70 -12.63
C CYS A 97 0.54 10.41 -13.27
N THR A 98 1.87 10.25 -13.27
CA THR A 98 2.53 9.19 -14.04
C THR A 98 2.38 7.86 -13.33
N VAL A 99 1.81 6.89 -14.03
CA VAL A 99 1.70 5.52 -13.55
C VAL A 99 3.11 4.95 -13.41
N SER A 100 3.45 4.45 -12.22
CA SER A 100 4.74 3.80 -11.98
C SER A 100 4.82 2.44 -12.66
N ALA A 101 6.03 1.88 -12.77
CA ALA A 101 6.17 0.46 -12.97
C ALA A 101 5.39 -0.30 -11.87
N GLY A 102 4.93 -1.51 -12.19
CA GLY A 102 4.38 -2.41 -11.17
C GLY A 102 5.41 -2.67 -10.05
N ALA A 103 4.97 -3.33 -8.99
CA ALA A 103 5.84 -3.64 -7.85
C ALA A 103 5.66 -5.09 -7.42
N THR A 104 6.68 -5.63 -6.76
CA THR A 104 6.61 -6.95 -6.12
C THR A 104 6.99 -6.80 -4.65
N VAL A 105 6.10 -7.29 -3.79
CA VAL A 105 6.29 -7.37 -2.33
C VAL A 105 6.35 -8.85 -1.99
N THR A 106 7.48 -9.33 -1.51
CA THR A 106 7.63 -10.73 -1.09
C THR A 106 7.28 -10.86 0.38
N VAL A 107 6.43 -11.83 0.70
CA VAL A 107 6.10 -12.21 2.07
C VAL A 107 6.81 -13.51 2.39
N THR A 108 7.65 -13.48 3.42
CA THR A 108 8.39 -14.63 3.91
C THR A 108 7.73 -15.14 5.17
N TYR A 109 7.58 -16.47 5.22
CA TYR A 109 7.02 -17.21 6.35
C TYR A 109 8.09 -18.16 6.88
N SER A 110 8.35 -18.12 8.18
CA SER A 110 9.37 -18.99 8.79
C SER A 110 9.07 -20.46 8.54
N GLY A 111 9.96 -21.15 7.82
CA GLY A 111 9.85 -22.58 7.52
C GLY A 111 8.98 -22.91 6.30
N GLU A 112 8.48 -21.90 5.58
CA GLU A 112 7.61 -22.05 4.42
C GLU A 112 8.21 -21.36 3.18
N ALA A 113 7.64 -21.62 2.00
CA ALA A 113 8.06 -20.95 0.77
C ALA A 113 7.67 -19.46 0.78
N ASP A 114 8.55 -18.62 0.22
CA ASP A 114 8.26 -17.21 -0.01
C ASP A 114 7.09 -17.03 -0.98
N ILE A 115 6.20 -16.08 -0.67
CA ILE A 115 5.04 -15.78 -1.51
C ILE A 115 5.16 -14.36 -2.09
N PRO A 116 5.30 -14.21 -3.42
CA PRO A 116 5.35 -12.92 -4.07
C PRO A 116 3.95 -12.32 -4.25
N ILE A 117 3.74 -11.10 -3.76
CA ILE A 117 2.58 -10.28 -4.08
C ILE A 117 2.96 -9.35 -5.24
N GLY A 118 2.34 -9.58 -6.39
CA GLY A 118 2.48 -8.75 -7.59
C GLY A 118 1.48 -7.59 -7.61
N ILE A 119 1.95 -6.41 -7.97
CA ILE A 119 1.16 -5.22 -8.26
C ILE A 119 1.37 -4.89 -9.72
N GLN A 120 0.34 -5.12 -10.54
CA GLN A 120 0.45 -4.94 -11.99
C GLN A 120 0.54 -3.45 -12.35
N GLN A 121 1.42 -3.14 -13.30
CA GLN A 121 1.48 -1.82 -13.92
C GLN A 121 0.12 -1.44 -14.51
N GLN A 122 -0.21 -0.14 -14.55
CA GLN A 122 -1.42 0.42 -15.15
C GLN A 122 -2.75 0.09 -14.49
N THR A 123 -2.92 -1.09 -13.90
CA THR A 123 -4.17 -1.50 -13.24
C THR A 123 -4.07 -1.47 -11.72
N GLY A 124 -2.87 -1.66 -11.18
CA GLY A 124 -2.64 -1.86 -9.76
C GLY A 124 -3.17 -3.19 -9.24
N MET A 125 -3.57 -4.10 -10.14
CA MET A 125 -4.11 -5.40 -9.77
C MET A 125 -3.15 -6.12 -8.82
N VAL A 126 -3.68 -6.54 -7.68
CA VAL A 126 -2.93 -7.25 -6.64
C VAL A 126 -3.13 -8.76 -6.80
N SER A 127 -2.07 -9.48 -7.15
CA SER A 127 -2.04 -10.95 -7.32
C SER A 127 -1.06 -11.60 -6.34
N TYR A 128 -1.36 -12.82 -5.86
CA TYR A 128 -0.52 -13.64 -4.98
C TYR A 128 -0.86 -15.11 -5.15
#